data_AF-A0ABD3KQY6-F1
#
_entry.id   AF-A0ABD3KQY6-F1
#
_cell.length_a   1.000
_cell.length_b   1.000
_cell.length_c   1.000
_cell.angle_alpha   90.00
_cell.angle_beta   90.00
_cell.angle_gamma   90.00
#
_symmetry.space_group_name_H-M   'P 1'
#
loop_
_entity.id
_entity.type
_entity.pdbx_description
1 polymer ?
#
loop_
_entity_poly.entity_id
_entity_poly.type
_entity_poly.pdbx_seq_one_letter_code
_entity_poly.pdbx_strand_id
1 'polypeptide(L)'
;MSDPAADDAKRIEKLYEFGERLNESKDKSQNVEDYQGIIDAAKSSIKAKQLAAQLIPRFFKFFPDLRDAAVECLVDLLEEEDLAVRVQAIRGLPLFCKDTPEYIPKIVYLLVQLLAAEDFVERDAVHKALMSLLRQDVKASLSALFGRIANVDEPSADDLIREKILNYMKDKVFPIKAELLKPQEEMERHITDLIKKCLEDVTGAEFRMFMDFLKSLTIFGDKAPPERMKELVGLIEAQADLDAQFTVSDTDHIDRLISCLFMAIPFFVRGASSSKFFNYLNKEVLPLFDELPEERKLDLLKALAEISPYTMPQDSRQTLPSIVQLLKKYMPRRKTGEEMNFTYVECLLYAFHHLAHKAPNATNSLCGYKIVTGQPSDRLGEDFSEHYKDFTERLTTVEELTRATMKKLTQGMAGHNKAMSAAKTDEEKNTIVRLSS
;
A
#
# COMPACT_ATOMS: atom_id res chain seq x y z
N MET A 1 40.89 50.75 5.38
CA MET A 1 39.84 49.74 5.60
C MET A 1 39.23 49.47 4.24
N SER A 2 39.36 48.24 3.72
CA SER A 2 38.76 47.85 2.43
C SER A 2 37.24 47.82 2.55
N ASP A 3 36.55 48.28 1.51
CA ASP A 3 35.10 48.15 1.39
C ASP A 3 34.73 46.66 1.31
N PRO A 4 33.94 46.11 2.27
CA PRO A 4 33.54 44.70 2.27
C PRO A 4 32.89 44.26 0.96
N ALA A 5 32.11 45.13 0.31
CA ALA A 5 31.47 44.82 -0.96
C ALA A 5 32.47 44.69 -2.12
N ALA A 6 33.54 45.50 -2.10
CA ALA A 6 34.61 45.43 -3.09
C ALA A 6 35.50 44.19 -2.90
N ASP A 7 35.68 43.73 -1.66
CA ASP A 7 36.42 42.50 -1.37
C ASP A 7 35.62 41.24 -1.78
N ASP A 8 34.30 41.27 -1.58
CA ASP A 8 33.39 40.20 -2.04
C ASP A 8 33.35 40.08 -3.57
N ALA A 9 33.31 41.21 -4.30
CA ALA A 9 33.33 41.20 -5.76
C ALA A 9 34.61 40.54 -6.31
N LYS A 10 35.77 40.85 -5.73
CA LYS A 10 37.06 40.24 -6.11
C LYS A 10 37.11 38.74 -5.84
N ARG A 11 36.51 38.29 -4.72
CA ARG A 11 36.44 36.87 -4.39
C ARG A 11 35.57 36.10 -5.38
N ILE A 12 34.46 36.70 -5.82
CA ILE A 12 33.58 36.10 -6.83
C ILE A 12 34.27 36.04 -8.19
N GLU A 13 34.95 37.12 -8.60
CA GLU A 13 35.74 37.16 -9.85
C GLU A 13 36.80 36.05 -9.87
N LYS A 14 37.56 35.91 -8.78
CA LYS A 14 38.55 34.85 -8.63
C LYS A 14 37.93 33.45 -8.71
N LEU A 15 36.71 33.27 -8.21
CA LEU A 15 36.00 32.00 -8.29
C LEU A 15 35.58 31.65 -9.73
N TYR A 16 35.20 32.65 -10.53
CA TYR A 16 34.99 32.46 -11.97
C TYR A 16 36.29 32.09 -12.68
N GLU A 17 37.40 32.79 -12.38
CA GLU A 17 38.70 32.48 -12.97
C GLU A 17 39.14 31.03 -12.67
N PHE A 18 38.97 30.55 -11.43
CA PHE A 18 39.23 29.15 -11.09
C PHE A 18 38.41 28.20 -11.96
N GLY A 19 37.11 28.46 -12.10
CA GLY A 19 36.22 27.64 -12.93
C GLY A 19 36.59 27.67 -14.42
N GLU A 20 37.01 28.81 -14.95
CA GLU A 20 37.44 28.98 -16.34
C GLU A 20 38.74 28.22 -16.61
N ARG A 21 39.77 28.41 -15.76
CA ARG A 21 41.05 27.68 -15.87
C ARG A 21 40.84 26.17 -15.83
N LEU A 22 40.00 25.68 -14.93
CA LEU A 22 39.65 24.26 -14.87
C LEU A 22 38.91 23.79 -16.14
N ASN A 23 37.99 24.59 -16.69
CA ASN A 23 37.30 24.22 -17.91
C ASN A 23 38.24 24.13 -19.12
N GLU A 24 39.10 25.13 -19.30
CA GLU A 24 40.05 25.24 -20.41
C GLU A 24 41.23 24.27 -20.30
N SER A 25 41.54 23.80 -19.08
CA SER A 25 42.66 22.89 -18.87
C SER A 25 42.45 21.54 -19.58
N LYS A 26 43.50 21.13 -20.32
CA LYS A 26 43.59 19.83 -20.99
C LYS A 26 43.66 18.68 -20.00
N ASP A 27 44.43 18.86 -18.92
CA ASP A 27 44.48 17.93 -17.80
C ASP A 27 44.07 18.67 -16.52
N LYS A 28 42.80 18.46 -16.15
CA LYS A 28 42.19 19.12 -14.99
C LYS A 28 42.86 18.73 -13.70
N SER A 29 43.38 17.51 -13.59
CA SER A 29 43.97 16.97 -12.36
C SER A 29 45.21 17.75 -11.89
N GLN A 30 45.88 18.47 -12.79
CA GLN A 30 47.06 19.28 -12.46
C GLN A 30 46.71 20.61 -11.75
N ASN A 31 45.46 21.08 -11.83
CA ASN A 31 45.06 22.39 -11.28
C ASN A 31 44.45 22.23 -9.89
N VAL A 32 45.18 21.54 -9.00
CA VAL A 32 44.73 21.22 -7.63
C VAL A 32 44.45 22.49 -6.84
N GLU A 33 45.31 23.51 -6.97
CA GLU A 33 45.15 24.80 -6.29
C GLU A 33 43.87 25.53 -6.71
N ASP A 34 43.49 25.44 -7.99
CA ASP A 34 42.26 26.07 -8.49
C ASP A 34 41.02 25.37 -7.91
N TYR A 35 41.04 24.04 -7.80
CA TYR A 35 39.94 23.30 -7.19
C TYR A 35 39.85 23.49 -5.67
N GLN A 36 41.00 23.50 -4.98
CA GLN A 36 41.04 23.85 -3.56
C GLN A 36 40.55 25.28 -3.32
N GLY A 37 40.92 26.22 -4.20
CA GLY A 37 40.45 27.60 -4.15
C GLY A 37 38.93 27.73 -4.29
N ILE A 38 38.29 26.86 -5.08
CA ILE A 38 36.83 26.77 -5.18
C ILE A 38 36.22 26.29 -3.86
N ILE A 39 36.79 25.25 -3.24
CA ILE A 39 36.33 24.72 -1.95
C ILE A 39 36.47 25.78 -0.86
N ASP A 40 37.61 26.48 -0.80
CA ASP A 40 37.87 27.50 0.22
C ASP A 40 36.92 28.71 0.08
N ALA A 41 36.58 29.08 -1.17
CA ALA A 41 35.67 30.18 -1.44
C ALA A 41 34.24 29.93 -0.93
N ALA A 42 33.85 28.66 -0.73
CA ALA A 42 32.57 28.27 -0.16
C ALA A 42 32.39 28.70 1.32
N LYS A 43 33.41 29.26 1.96
CA LYS A 43 33.33 29.78 3.34
C LYS A 43 33.11 31.30 3.40
N SER A 44 32.89 31.94 2.25
CA SER A 44 32.85 33.41 2.13
C SER A 44 31.42 33.96 1.96
N SER A 45 31.18 34.81 0.96
CA SER A 45 29.90 35.50 0.76
C SER A 45 28.81 34.58 0.20
N ILE A 46 27.53 34.94 0.38
CA ILE A 46 26.37 34.16 -0.11
C ILE A 46 26.51 33.80 -1.60
N LYS A 47 26.93 34.76 -2.44
CA LYS A 47 27.13 34.53 -3.87
C LYS A 47 28.29 33.57 -4.16
N ALA A 48 29.38 33.68 -3.40
CA ALA A 48 30.50 32.76 -3.53
C ALA A 48 30.10 31.33 -3.11
N LYS A 49 29.33 31.18 -2.02
CA LYS A 49 28.74 29.90 -1.60
C LYS A 49 27.88 29.27 -2.70
N GLN A 50 26.97 30.05 -3.29
CA GLN A 50 26.11 29.60 -4.38
C GLN A 50 26.88 29.18 -5.63
N LEU A 51 27.97 29.89 -5.96
CA LEU A 51 28.80 29.56 -7.12
C LEU A 51 29.69 28.33 -6.82
N ALA A 52 30.27 28.25 -5.62
CA ALA A 52 31.06 27.10 -5.19
C ALA A 52 30.21 25.81 -5.19
N ALA A 53 28.97 25.87 -4.69
CA ALA A 53 28.02 24.75 -4.73
C ALA A 53 27.80 24.15 -6.14
N GLN A 54 27.96 24.96 -7.19
CA GLN A 54 27.85 24.53 -8.58
C GLN A 54 29.18 23.98 -9.14
N LEU A 55 30.30 24.60 -8.76
CA LEU A 55 31.62 24.29 -9.31
C LEU A 55 32.27 23.07 -8.64
N ILE A 56 32.12 22.91 -7.32
CA ILE A 56 32.68 21.78 -6.56
C ILE A 56 32.30 20.43 -7.21
N PRO A 57 31.02 20.08 -7.36
CA PRO A 57 30.68 18.75 -7.88
C PRO A 57 31.01 18.58 -9.36
N ARG A 58 31.15 19.68 -10.13
CA ARG A 58 31.48 19.65 -11.55
C ARG A 58 32.90 19.13 -11.83
N PHE A 59 33.85 19.44 -10.94
CA PHE A 59 35.25 19.05 -11.12
C PHE A 59 35.70 17.91 -10.20
N PHE A 60 34.85 17.49 -9.27
CA PHE A 60 35.09 16.45 -8.27
C PHE A 60 35.89 15.23 -8.75
N LYS A 61 35.52 14.64 -9.89
CA LYS A 61 36.13 13.40 -10.39
C LYS A 61 37.64 13.50 -10.66
N PHE A 62 38.14 14.71 -10.94
CA PHE A 62 39.53 14.96 -11.32
C PHE A 62 40.48 15.07 -10.12
N PHE A 63 39.94 15.16 -8.89
CA PHE A 63 40.73 15.43 -7.68
C PHE A 63 40.44 14.39 -6.57
N PRO A 64 40.93 13.15 -6.70
CA PRO A 64 40.71 12.10 -5.71
C PRO A 64 41.10 12.47 -4.28
N ASP A 65 42.21 13.20 -4.12
CA ASP A 65 42.76 13.57 -2.81
C ASP A 65 41.93 14.66 -2.10
N LEU A 66 41.06 15.36 -2.83
CA LEU A 66 40.20 16.43 -2.31
C LEU A 66 38.74 16.00 -2.20
N ARG A 67 38.42 14.72 -2.39
CA ARG A 67 37.03 14.24 -2.41
C ARG A 67 36.32 14.43 -1.08
N ASP A 68 36.97 14.08 0.03
CA ASP A 68 36.36 14.19 1.36
C ASP A 68 36.08 15.66 1.70
N ALA A 69 37.08 16.53 1.50
CA ALA A 69 36.92 17.98 1.67
C ALA A 69 35.81 18.57 0.79
N ALA A 70 35.68 18.11 -0.46
CA ALA A 70 34.64 18.55 -1.38
C ALA A 70 33.23 18.12 -0.93
N VAL A 71 33.09 16.89 -0.43
CA VAL A 71 31.81 16.38 0.07
C VAL A 71 31.43 17.05 1.38
N GLU A 72 32.35 17.17 2.33
CA GLU A 72 32.14 17.89 3.60
C GLU A 72 31.74 19.34 3.35
N CYS A 73 32.45 20.03 2.46
CA CYS A 73 32.11 21.40 2.09
C CYS A 73 30.70 21.51 1.51
N LEU A 74 30.26 20.58 0.66
CA LEU A 74 28.89 20.64 0.16
C LEU A 74 27.86 20.32 1.26
N VAL A 75 28.17 19.41 2.19
CA VAL A 75 27.30 19.13 3.34
C VAL A 75 27.14 20.37 4.21
N ASP A 76 28.21 21.11 4.50
CA ASP A 76 28.13 22.38 5.22
C ASP A 76 27.18 23.37 4.52
N LEU A 77 27.23 23.43 3.18
CA LEU A 77 26.35 24.29 2.38
C LEU A 77 24.88 23.86 2.40
N LEU A 78 24.56 22.60 2.73
CA LEU A 78 23.19 22.13 2.92
C LEU A 78 22.60 22.61 4.25
N GLU A 79 23.43 23.05 5.20
CA GLU A 79 23.01 23.51 6.54
C GLU A 79 23.01 25.04 6.67
N GLU A 80 23.31 25.77 5.60
CA GLU A 80 23.36 27.22 5.58
C GLU A 80 21.99 27.88 5.82
N GLU A 81 21.96 29.03 6.52
CA GLU A 81 20.72 29.75 6.80
C GLU A 81 20.03 30.27 5.52
N ASP A 82 20.82 30.67 4.52
CA ASP A 82 20.31 31.19 3.25
C ASP A 82 19.73 30.07 2.37
N LEU A 83 18.42 30.15 2.13
CA LEU A 83 17.68 29.18 1.30
C LEU A 83 18.29 29.02 -0.10
N ALA A 84 18.78 30.11 -0.71
CA ALA A 84 19.31 30.05 -2.06
C ALA A 84 20.67 29.33 -2.10
N VAL A 85 21.48 29.41 -1.04
CA VAL A 85 22.68 28.58 -0.89
C VAL A 85 22.31 27.09 -0.79
N ARG A 86 21.41 26.72 0.14
CA ARG A 86 20.97 25.33 0.31
C ARG A 86 20.41 24.73 -0.97
N VAL A 87 19.52 25.46 -1.66
CA VAL A 87 18.93 25.04 -2.94
C VAL A 87 20.00 24.79 -4.01
N GLN A 88 21.06 25.61 -4.08
CA GLN A 88 22.14 25.37 -5.04
C GLN A 88 23.01 24.17 -4.66
N ALA A 89 23.28 23.97 -3.36
CA ALA A 89 23.98 22.78 -2.89
C ALA A 89 23.19 21.50 -3.22
N ILE A 90 21.88 21.49 -2.97
CA ILE A 90 20.98 20.37 -3.32
C ILE A 90 21.01 20.07 -4.82
N ARG A 91 20.98 21.09 -5.67
CA ARG A 91 21.07 20.92 -7.13
C ARG A 91 22.44 20.41 -7.60
N GLY A 92 23.50 20.70 -6.85
CA GLY A 92 24.85 20.21 -7.10
C GLY A 92 25.04 18.73 -6.73
N LEU A 93 24.29 18.20 -5.76
CA LEU A 93 24.45 16.83 -5.27
C LEU A 93 24.48 15.75 -6.37
N PRO A 94 23.54 15.71 -7.35
CA PRO A 94 23.57 14.70 -8.40
C PRO A 94 24.76 14.78 -9.35
N LEU A 95 25.49 15.91 -9.37
CA LEU A 95 26.64 16.09 -10.26
C LEU A 95 27.88 15.32 -9.76
N PHE A 96 27.99 15.06 -8.45
CA PHE A 96 29.00 14.14 -7.92
C PHE A 96 28.90 12.78 -8.61
N CYS A 97 27.69 12.26 -8.77
CA CYS A 97 27.46 10.90 -9.25
C CYS A 97 27.65 10.70 -10.75
N LYS A 98 27.76 11.77 -11.55
CA LYS A 98 27.76 11.68 -13.02
C LYS A 98 28.89 10.79 -13.57
N ASP A 99 30.07 10.87 -12.96
CA ASP A 99 31.25 10.11 -13.35
C ASP A 99 31.82 9.29 -12.18
N THR A 100 31.20 9.34 -11.00
CA THR A 100 31.54 8.53 -9.82
C THR A 100 30.27 7.91 -9.24
N PRO A 101 29.66 6.91 -9.92
CA PRO A 101 28.39 6.31 -9.53
C PRO A 101 28.44 5.60 -8.17
N GLU A 102 29.63 5.26 -7.67
CA GLU A 102 29.84 4.72 -6.33
C GLU A 102 29.34 5.65 -5.21
N TYR A 103 29.22 6.96 -5.48
CA TYR A 103 28.68 7.92 -4.51
C TYR A 103 27.15 7.97 -4.47
N ILE A 104 26.44 7.35 -5.42
CA ILE A 104 24.97 7.41 -5.50
C ILE A 104 24.30 7.04 -4.17
N PRO A 105 24.65 5.93 -3.48
CA PRO A 105 24.00 5.60 -2.20
C PRO A 105 24.18 6.69 -1.14
N LYS A 106 25.39 7.27 -1.04
CA LYS A 106 25.70 8.34 -0.08
C LYS A 106 24.93 9.62 -0.41
N ILE A 107 24.84 9.99 -1.69
CA ILE A 107 24.14 11.21 -2.10
C ILE A 107 22.61 11.06 -1.98
N VAL A 108 22.06 9.88 -2.31
CA VAL A 108 20.64 9.58 -2.08
C VAL A 108 20.32 9.66 -0.59
N TYR A 109 21.19 9.13 0.29
CA TYR A 109 21.02 9.24 1.74
C TYR A 109 20.87 10.70 2.18
N LEU A 110 21.77 11.59 1.75
CA LEU A 110 21.72 13.01 2.09
C LEU A 110 20.42 13.67 1.60
N LEU A 111 20.03 13.42 0.35
CA LEU A 111 18.80 13.98 -0.22
C LEU A 111 17.54 13.49 0.49
N VAL A 112 17.52 12.23 0.94
CA VAL A 112 16.38 11.67 1.67
C VAL A 112 16.16 12.41 2.99
N GLN A 113 17.22 12.77 3.71
CA GLN A 113 17.11 13.56 4.94
C GLN A 113 16.45 14.93 4.69
N LEU A 114 16.68 15.50 3.50
CA LEU A 114 16.14 16.80 3.10
C LEU A 114 14.71 16.72 2.55
N LEU A 115 14.11 15.53 2.38
CA LEU A 115 12.70 15.41 1.99
C LEU A 115 11.74 16.00 3.04
N ALA A 116 12.18 16.08 4.29
CA ALA A 116 11.43 16.68 5.39
C ALA A 116 11.53 18.22 5.44
N ALA A 117 12.30 18.87 4.56
CA ALA A 117 12.45 20.32 4.54
C ALA A 117 11.08 21.03 4.50
N GLU A 118 10.88 22.02 5.36
CA GLU A 118 9.62 22.75 5.48
C GLU A 118 9.34 23.63 4.25
N ASP A 119 10.39 24.26 3.73
CA ASP A 119 10.31 25.14 2.57
C ASP A 119 10.02 24.37 1.28
N PHE A 120 9.03 24.85 0.52
CA PHE A 120 8.58 24.20 -0.70
C PHE A 120 9.63 24.22 -1.82
N VAL A 121 10.39 25.31 -1.94
CA VAL A 121 11.42 25.48 -2.98
C VAL A 121 12.58 24.54 -2.71
N GLU A 122 12.97 24.41 -1.44
CA GLU A 122 13.98 23.44 -1.00
C GLU A 122 13.53 22.00 -1.29
N ARG A 123 12.31 21.64 -0.88
CA ARG A 123 11.74 20.30 -1.12
C ARG A 123 11.61 19.97 -2.61
N ASP A 124 11.23 20.94 -3.45
CA ASP A 124 11.17 20.77 -4.91
C ASP A 124 12.58 20.55 -5.50
N ALA A 125 13.60 21.24 -4.99
CA ALA A 125 14.99 21.00 -5.39
C ALA A 125 15.43 19.57 -5.03
N VAL A 126 15.07 19.07 -3.85
CA VAL A 126 15.35 17.68 -3.42
C VAL A 126 14.70 16.67 -4.35
N HIS A 127 13.41 16.85 -4.66
CA HIS A 127 12.69 15.97 -5.61
C HIS A 127 13.37 15.93 -6.98
N LYS A 128 13.79 17.09 -7.51
CA LYS A 128 14.49 17.18 -8.80
C LYS A 128 15.87 16.51 -8.74
N ALA A 129 16.59 16.67 -7.64
CA ALA A 129 17.89 16.06 -7.45
C ALA A 129 17.80 14.52 -7.37
N LEU A 130 16.86 13.99 -6.58
CA LEU A 130 16.58 12.55 -6.52
C LEU A 130 16.17 11.99 -7.89
N MET A 131 15.34 12.72 -8.63
CA MET A 131 14.94 12.33 -9.98
C MET A 131 16.11 12.33 -10.97
N SER A 132 17.04 13.28 -10.83
CA SER A 132 18.29 13.28 -11.62
C SER A 132 19.11 12.02 -11.35
N LEU A 133 19.26 11.62 -10.09
CA LEU A 133 19.99 10.39 -9.73
C LEU A 133 19.30 9.13 -10.27
N LEU A 134 17.97 9.04 -10.14
CA LEU A 134 17.19 7.95 -10.72
C LEU A 134 17.39 7.82 -12.23
N ARG A 135 17.51 8.94 -12.95
CA ARG A 135 17.79 8.93 -14.40
C ARG A 135 19.25 8.60 -14.74
N GLN A 136 20.19 8.85 -13.84
CA GLN A 136 21.60 8.48 -14.01
C GLN A 136 21.82 6.98 -13.78
N ASP A 137 21.31 6.46 -12.65
CA ASP A 137 21.33 5.03 -12.32
C ASP A 137 20.07 4.66 -11.54
N VAL A 138 19.12 4.08 -12.25
CA VAL A 138 17.82 3.67 -11.71
C VAL A 138 18.02 2.60 -10.63
N LYS A 139 18.90 1.62 -10.87
CA LYS A 139 19.05 0.45 -10.02
C LYS A 139 19.73 0.84 -8.70
N ALA A 140 20.82 1.58 -8.75
CA ALA A 140 21.52 2.06 -7.55
C ALA A 140 20.65 3.01 -6.73
N SER A 141 19.97 3.95 -7.39
CA SER A 141 19.12 4.94 -6.71
C SER A 141 17.92 4.31 -6.03
N LEU A 142 17.21 3.39 -6.69
CA LEU A 142 16.10 2.66 -6.08
C LEU A 142 16.58 1.77 -4.93
N SER A 143 17.72 1.10 -5.08
CA SER A 143 18.30 0.28 -4.01
C SER A 143 18.61 1.11 -2.77
N ALA A 144 19.14 2.33 -2.96
CA ALA A 144 19.40 3.26 -1.86
C ALA A 144 18.11 3.77 -1.20
N LEU A 145 17.10 4.17 -2.00
CA LEU A 145 15.81 4.62 -1.48
C LEU A 145 15.10 3.53 -0.66
N PHE A 146 14.97 2.32 -1.21
CA PHE A 146 14.37 1.19 -0.50
C PHE A 146 15.24 0.69 0.65
N GLY A 147 16.57 0.80 0.56
CA GLY A 147 17.47 0.49 1.67
C GLY A 147 17.23 1.40 2.89
N ARG A 148 16.92 2.68 2.67
CA ARG A 148 16.51 3.59 3.75
C ARG A 148 15.13 3.30 4.31
N ILE A 149 14.25 2.69 3.52
CA ILE A 149 12.94 2.23 4.01
C ILE A 149 13.14 0.98 4.88
N ALA A 150 13.98 0.03 4.45
CA ALA A 150 14.17 -1.25 5.13
C ALA A 150 15.00 -1.14 6.43
N ASN A 151 15.92 -0.18 6.53
CA ASN A 151 16.76 0.01 7.71
C ASN A 151 16.17 1.10 8.62
N VAL A 152 15.57 0.69 9.74
CA VAL A 152 15.11 1.56 10.82
C VAL A 152 16.16 1.53 11.92
N ASP A 153 17.08 2.49 11.92
CA ASP A 153 18.13 2.58 12.95
C ASP A 153 17.61 3.39 14.16
N GLU A 154 16.68 4.35 13.96
CA GLU A 154 16.02 5.14 15.00
C GLU A 154 14.51 5.36 14.74
N PRO A 155 13.59 4.77 15.54
CA PRO A 155 12.17 4.67 15.21
C PRO A 155 11.45 6.00 14.87
N SER A 156 11.61 7.06 15.67
CA SER A 156 10.72 8.23 15.57
C SER A 156 11.05 9.23 14.45
N ALA A 157 12.33 9.39 14.11
CA ALA A 157 12.75 10.25 13.00
C ALA A 157 12.68 9.49 11.67
N ASP A 158 12.98 8.19 11.70
CA ASP A 158 12.93 7.33 10.52
C ASP A 158 11.49 7.11 10.04
N ASP A 159 10.47 7.08 10.91
CA ASP A 159 9.06 6.93 10.50
C ASP A 159 8.59 8.08 9.59
N LEU A 160 8.90 9.33 9.96
CA LEU A 160 8.55 10.50 9.15
C LEU A 160 9.27 10.45 7.80
N ILE A 161 10.57 10.17 7.82
CA ILE A 161 11.39 10.11 6.61
C ILE A 161 10.89 9.00 5.69
N ARG A 162 10.60 7.81 6.24
CA ARG A 162 10.05 6.67 5.51
C ARG A 162 8.73 7.03 4.83
N GLU A 163 7.83 7.72 5.54
CA GLU A 163 6.59 8.25 4.95
C GLU A 163 6.89 9.21 3.78
N LYS A 164 7.86 10.12 3.92
CA LYS A 164 8.26 11.03 2.84
C LYS A 164 8.84 10.30 1.63
N ILE A 165 9.67 9.27 1.83
CA ILE A 165 10.22 8.46 0.73
C ILE A 165 9.08 7.74 0.00
N LEU A 166 8.18 7.09 0.74
CA LEU A 166 7.03 6.36 0.18
C LEU A 166 6.13 7.28 -0.64
N ASN A 167 5.81 8.47 -0.13
CA ASN A 167 5.04 9.48 -0.84
C ASN A 167 5.78 10.01 -2.08
N TYR A 168 7.09 10.27 -1.98
CA TYR A 168 7.89 10.65 -3.14
C TYR A 168 7.87 9.56 -4.23
N MET A 169 8.04 8.29 -3.86
CA MET A 169 7.97 7.18 -4.81
C MET A 169 6.61 7.11 -5.48
N LYS A 170 5.53 7.19 -4.70
CA LYS A 170 4.15 7.18 -5.19
C LYS A 170 3.87 8.32 -6.17
N ASP A 171 4.28 9.54 -5.84
CA ASP A 171 3.85 10.74 -6.57
C ASP A 171 4.80 11.15 -7.70
N LYS A 172 6.08 10.74 -7.63
CA LYS A 172 7.12 11.18 -8.58
C LYS A 172 7.77 10.05 -9.36
N VAL A 173 7.95 8.87 -8.76
CA VAL A 173 8.71 7.76 -9.39
C VAL A 173 7.77 6.81 -10.15
N PHE A 174 6.78 6.26 -9.47
CA PHE A 174 5.84 5.29 -10.05
C PHE A 174 4.99 5.81 -11.23
N PRO A 175 4.64 7.12 -11.32
CA PRO A 175 3.94 7.66 -12.48
C PRO A 175 4.77 7.58 -13.78
N ILE A 176 6.10 7.65 -13.69
CA ILE A 176 7.01 7.60 -14.84
C ILE A 176 7.80 6.28 -14.92
N LYS A 177 7.37 5.24 -14.19
CA LYS A 177 8.08 3.94 -14.15
C LYS A 177 8.35 3.33 -15.52
N ALA A 178 7.48 3.52 -16.51
CA ALA A 178 7.69 3.02 -17.88
C ALA A 178 8.87 3.71 -18.60
N GLU A 179 9.20 4.95 -18.22
CA GLU A 179 10.40 5.65 -18.68
C GLU A 179 11.65 5.10 -17.97
N LEU A 180 11.57 4.95 -16.65
CA LEU A 180 12.71 4.63 -15.79
C LEU A 180 13.11 3.14 -15.82
N LEU A 181 12.15 2.22 -15.73
CA LEU A 181 12.42 0.80 -15.51
C LEU A 181 12.80 0.12 -16.83
N LYS A 182 14.10 0.16 -17.16
CA LYS A 182 14.66 -0.43 -18.37
C LYS A 182 15.97 -1.18 -18.05
N PRO A 183 16.13 -2.45 -18.47
CA PRO A 183 15.13 -3.33 -19.07
C PRO A 183 13.96 -3.62 -18.12
N GLN A 184 12.74 -3.60 -18.65
CA GLN A 184 11.50 -3.55 -17.84
C GLN A 184 11.35 -4.72 -16.87
N GLU A 185 11.41 -5.96 -17.36
CA GLU A 185 11.19 -7.13 -16.50
C GLU A 185 12.26 -7.26 -15.39
N GLU A 186 13.54 -7.01 -15.71
CA GLU A 186 14.62 -7.06 -14.72
C GLU A 186 14.41 -5.99 -13.63
N MET A 187 14.12 -4.76 -14.05
CA MET A 187 13.96 -3.65 -13.11
C MET A 187 12.69 -3.78 -12.26
N GLU A 188 11.59 -4.28 -12.84
CA GLU A 188 10.38 -4.57 -12.07
C GLU A 188 10.60 -5.71 -11.07
N ARG A 189 11.42 -6.73 -11.42
CA ARG A 189 11.82 -7.79 -10.48
C ARG A 189 12.71 -7.24 -9.35
N HIS A 190 13.68 -6.39 -9.69
CA HIS A 190 14.52 -5.72 -8.70
C HIS A 190 13.69 -4.91 -7.68
N ILE A 191 12.72 -4.12 -8.15
CA ILE A 191 11.79 -3.40 -7.25
C ILE A 191 10.96 -4.37 -6.41
N THR A 192 10.48 -5.46 -7.00
CA THR A 192 9.70 -6.46 -6.27
C THR A 192 10.50 -7.03 -5.10
N ASP A 193 11.77 -7.36 -5.31
CA ASP A 193 12.65 -7.90 -4.27
C ASP A 193 12.99 -6.84 -3.21
N LEU A 194 13.15 -5.58 -3.59
CA LEU A 194 13.31 -4.47 -2.65
C LEU A 194 12.06 -4.26 -1.79
N ILE A 195 10.88 -4.28 -2.40
CA ILE A 195 9.61 -4.15 -1.67
C ILE A 195 9.47 -5.29 -0.66
N LYS A 196 9.75 -6.54 -1.05
CA LYS A 196 9.67 -7.70 -0.14
C LYS A 196 10.53 -7.53 1.11
N LYS A 197 11.74 -6.96 0.97
CA LYS A 197 12.62 -6.67 2.12
C LYS A 197 12.05 -5.60 3.05
N CYS A 198 11.17 -4.74 2.55
CA CYS A 198 10.53 -3.71 3.35
C CYS A 198 9.27 -4.19 4.07
N LEU A 199 8.82 -5.43 3.85
CA LEU A 199 7.55 -5.95 4.37
C LEU A 199 7.61 -6.51 5.80
N GLU A 200 8.81 -6.67 6.39
CA GLU A 200 8.96 -7.29 7.71
C GLU A 200 8.32 -6.46 8.84
N ASP A 201 8.47 -5.13 8.79
CA ASP A 201 7.86 -4.19 9.73
C ASP A 201 7.13 -3.08 8.95
N VAL A 202 5.83 -3.27 8.75
CA VAL A 202 4.99 -2.36 7.97
C VAL A 202 3.67 -2.08 8.67
N THR A 203 3.24 -0.82 8.61
CA THR A 203 1.85 -0.49 8.97
C THR A 203 0.89 -0.95 7.88
N GLY A 204 -0.40 -1.08 8.21
CA GLY A 204 -1.43 -1.41 7.21
C GLY A 204 -1.59 -0.37 6.08
N ALA A 205 -1.18 0.89 6.30
CA ALA A 205 -1.15 1.91 5.26
C ALA A 205 0.03 1.70 4.30
N GLU A 206 1.21 1.40 4.82
CA GLU A 206 2.40 1.12 4.04
C GLU A 206 2.26 -0.17 3.23
N PHE A 207 1.72 -1.23 3.85
CA PHE A 207 1.44 -2.48 3.14
C PHE A 207 0.53 -2.26 1.93
N ARG A 208 -0.53 -1.45 2.09
CA ARG A 208 -1.41 -1.04 0.97
C ARG A 208 -0.62 -0.31 -0.13
N MET A 209 0.24 0.65 0.24
CA MET A 209 1.07 1.36 -0.73
C MET A 209 2.03 0.43 -1.48
N PHE A 210 2.70 -0.49 -0.79
CA PHE A 210 3.57 -1.48 -1.42
C PHE A 210 2.80 -2.39 -2.38
N MET A 211 1.61 -2.83 -1.98
CA MET A 211 0.75 -3.65 -2.85
C MET A 211 0.26 -2.87 -4.07
N ASP A 212 -0.02 -1.58 -3.95
CA ASP A 212 -0.37 -0.72 -5.09
C ASP A 212 0.82 -0.49 -6.02
N PHE A 213 2.02 -0.32 -5.47
CA PHE A 213 3.27 -0.27 -6.25
C PHE A 213 3.46 -1.55 -7.06
N LEU A 214 3.36 -2.72 -6.43
CA LEU A 214 3.49 -4.02 -7.08
C LEU A 214 2.43 -4.20 -8.16
N LYS A 215 1.14 -3.93 -7.87
CA LYS A 215 0.04 -4.02 -8.86
C LYS A 215 0.27 -3.14 -10.09
N SER A 216 0.96 -2.01 -9.92
CA SER A 216 1.25 -1.10 -11.04
C SER A 216 2.34 -1.63 -11.98
N LEU A 217 3.17 -2.58 -11.54
CA LEU A 217 4.23 -3.18 -12.36
C LEU A 217 3.62 -4.11 -13.40
N THR A 218 4.16 -4.12 -14.62
CA THR A 218 3.61 -4.93 -15.71
C THR A 218 3.73 -6.43 -15.48
N ILE A 219 4.75 -6.89 -14.75
CA ILE A 219 4.90 -8.28 -14.31
C ILE A 219 3.74 -8.75 -13.41
N PHE A 220 2.93 -7.83 -12.89
CA PHE A 220 1.74 -8.08 -12.08
C PHE A 220 0.45 -7.44 -12.65
N GLY A 221 0.56 -6.64 -13.71
CA GLY A 221 -0.57 -5.96 -14.35
C GLY A 221 -1.57 -6.94 -14.97
N ASP A 222 -2.64 -6.44 -15.58
CA ASP A 222 -3.82 -7.24 -15.99
C ASP A 222 -3.51 -8.44 -16.89
N LYS A 223 -2.46 -8.34 -17.72
CA LYS A 223 -2.03 -9.40 -18.65
C LYS A 223 -1.04 -10.40 -18.04
N ALA A 224 -0.63 -10.20 -16.79
CA ALA A 224 0.29 -11.09 -16.11
C ALA A 224 -0.35 -12.48 -15.90
N PRO A 225 0.43 -13.56 -16.01
CA PRO A 225 -0.10 -14.91 -15.90
C PRO A 225 -0.48 -15.21 -14.43
N PRO A 226 -1.41 -16.15 -14.18
CA PRO A 226 -1.94 -16.44 -12.85
C PRO A 226 -0.87 -16.79 -11.80
N GLU A 227 0.25 -17.36 -12.22
CA GLU A 227 1.38 -17.71 -11.35
C GLU A 227 1.99 -16.48 -10.67
N ARG A 228 1.93 -15.29 -11.31
CA ARG A 228 2.36 -14.03 -10.70
C ARG A 228 1.39 -13.54 -9.64
N MET A 229 0.10 -13.90 -9.75
CA MET A 229 -0.89 -13.58 -8.71
C MET A 229 -0.65 -14.40 -7.45
N LYS A 230 -0.16 -15.64 -7.59
CA LYS A 230 0.26 -16.46 -6.45
C LYS A 230 1.35 -15.79 -5.63
N GLU A 231 2.29 -15.10 -6.29
CA GLU A 231 3.34 -14.35 -5.59
C GLU A 231 2.74 -13.21 -4.74
N LEU A 232 1.84 -12.40 -5.30
CA LEU A 232 1.19 -11.32 -4.57
C LEU A 232 0.30 -11.83 -3.43
N VAL A 233 -0.48 -12.88 -3.67
CA VAL A 233 -1.27 -13.53 -2.62
C VAL A 233 -0.35 -14.07 -1.52
N GLY A 234 0.80 -14.64 -1.87
CA GLY A 234 1.78 -15.11 -0.88
C GLY A 234 2.28 -14.01 0.06
N LEU A 235 2.43 -12.77 -0.43
CA LEU A 235 2.77 -11.62 0.42
C LEU A 235 1.62 -11.25 1.37
N ILE A 236 0.38 -11.30 0.89
CA ILE A 236 -0.82 -10.99 1.70
C ILE A 236 -1.08 -12.10 2.73
N GLU A 237 -0.85 -13.37 2.37
CA GLU A 237 -0.91 -14.51 3.28
C GLU A 237 0.13 -14.39 4.40
N ALA A 238 1.37 -13.98 4.06
CA ALA A 238 2.41 -13.75 5.05
C ALA A 238 2.04 -12.60 5.99
N GLN A 239 1.53 -11.49 5.45
CA GLN A 239 1.09 -10.34 6.25
C GLN A 239 -0.09 -10.67 7.18
N ALA A 240 -1.01 -11.52 6.71
CA ALA A 240 -2.17 -11.96 7.49
C ALA A 240 -1.82 -12.93 8.62
N ASP A 241 -0.60 -13.49 8.59
CA ASP A 241 -0.10 -14.45 9.56
C ASP A 241 -1.06 -15.65 9.76
N LEU A 242 -1.37 -16.33 8.66
CA LEU A 242 -2.33 -17.44 8.61
C LEU A 242 -1.85 -18.73 9.30
N ASP A 243 -0.65 -18.72 9.88
CA ASP A 243 -0.12 -19.82 10.69
C ASP A 243 -0.22 -19.51 12.20
N ALA A 244 -0.57 -18.28 12.59
CA ALA A 244 -0.73 -17.88 13.99
C ALA A 244 -2.06 -18.38 14.60
N GLN A 245 -2.01 -18.68 15.89
CA GLN A 245 -3.20 -19.04 16.66
C GLN A 245 -4.17 -17.85 16.73
N PHE A 246 -5.43 -18.08 16.38
CA PHE A 246 -6.45 -17.03 16.43
C PHE A 246 -6.95 -16.80 17.86
N THR A 247 -7.00 -15.53 18.29
CA THR A 247 -7.51 -15.14 19.62
C THR A 247 -8.51 -14.00 19.47
N VAL A 248 -9.72 -14.17 20.02
CA VAL A 248 -10.81 -13.19 19.89
C VAL A 248 -10.55 -11.83 20.57
N SER A 249 -9.59 -11.78 21.51
CA SER A 249 -9.17 -10.54 22.17
C SER A 249 -8.12 -9.75 21.38
N ASP A 250 -7.50 -10.36 20.36
CA ASP A 250 -6.52 -9.70 19.52
C ASP A 250 -7.23 -8.98 18.36
N THR A 251 -7.69 -7.76 18.64
CA THR A 251 -8.40 -6.93 17.66
C THR A 251 -7.51 -6.55 16.48
N ASP A 252 -6.20 -6.40 16.69
CA ASP A 252 -5.25 -6.01 15.65
C ASP A 252 -5.06 -7.16 14.65
N HIS A 253 -4.98 -8.41 15.13
CA HIS A 253 -4.95 -9.58 14.25
C HIS A 253 -6.25 -9.73 13.46
N ILE A 254 -7.41 -9.51 14.08
CA ILE A 254 -8.71 -9.55 13.40
C ILE A 254 -8.77 -8.49 12.28
N ASP A 255 -8.38 -7.25 12.58
CA ASP A 255 -8.41 -6.14 11.63
C ASP A 255 -7.45 -6.36 10.45
N ARG A 256 -6.26 -6.89 10.76
CA ARG A 256 -5.26 -7.28 9.77
C ARG A 256 -5.76 -8.42 8.88
N LEU A 257 -6.37 -9.46 9.46
CA LEU A 257 -6.94 -10.58 8.70
C LEU A 257 -8.03 -10.11 7.74
N ILE A 258 -9.00 -9.31 8.23
CA ILE A 258 -10.09 -8.76 7.41
C ILE A 258 -9.52 -7.89 6.28
N SER A 259 -8.58 -7.00 6.60
CA SER A 259 -7.94 -6.13 5.61
C SER A 259 -7.20 -6.93 4.52
N CYS A 260 -6.47 -7.98 4.92
CA CYS A 260 -5.76 -8.86 3.99
C CYS A 260 -6.72 -9.66 3.11
N LEU A 261 -7.83 -10.16 3.67
CA LEU A 261 -8.87 -10.84 2.92
C LEU A 261 -9.42 -9.95 1.81
N PHE A 262 -9.84 -8.72 2.13
CA PHE A 262 -10.34 -7.77 1.13
C PHE A 262 -9.28 -7.42 0.07
N MET A 263 -8.02 -7.29 0.50
CA MET A 263 -6.92 -7.01 -0.42
C MET A 263 -6.63 -8.15 -1.39
N ALA A 264 -6.87 -9.39 -0.99
CA ALA A 264 -6.59 -10.58 -1.78
C ALA A 264 -7.65 -10.87 -2.86
N ILE A 265 -8.90 -10.41 -2.69
CA ILE A 265 -10.03 -10.67 -3.61
C ILE A 265 -9.68 -10.43 -5.09
N PRO A 266 -9.10 -9.27 -5.48
CA PRO A 266 -8.78 -9.01 -6.89
C PRO A 266 -7.82 -10.04 -7.51
N PHE A 267 -7.00 -10.70 -6.70
CA PHE A 267 -6.07 -11.72 -7.15
C PHE A 267 -6.73 -13.09 -7.26
N PHE A 268 -7.72 -13.40 -6.41
CA PHE A 268 -8.55 -14.60 -6.55
C PHE A 268 -9.39 -14.57 -7.82
N VAL A 269 -9.95 -13.41 -8.16
CA VAL A 269 -10.65 -13.17 -9.43
C VAL A 269 -9.75 -13.52 -10.63
N ARG A 270 -8.44 -13.29 -10.50
CA ARG A 270 -7.42 -13.56 -11.52
C ARG A 270 -6.81 -14.96 -11.44
N GLY A 271 -7.42 -15.87 -10.67
CA GLY A 271 -7.06 -17.28 -10.62
C GLY A 271 -6.06 -17.67 -9.52
N ALA A 272 -5.70 -16.76 -8.61
CA ALA A 272 -4.94 -17.16 -7.42
C ALA A 272 -5.81 -18.01 -6.46
N SER A 273 -5.17 -18.91 -5.72
CA SER A 273 -5.87 -19.76 -4.75
C SER A 273 -6.27 -18.97 -3.50
N SER A 274 -7.51 -19.16 -3.06
CA SER A 274 -8.04 -18.64 -1.78
C SER A 274 -7.93 -19.65 -0.62
N SER A 275 -7.33 -20.83 -0.87
CA SER A 275 -7.44 -22.00 0.01
C SER A 275 -6.83 -21.77 1.39
N LYS A 276 -5.70 -21.07 1.54
CA LYS A 276 -5.11 -20.83 2.87
C LYS A 276 -6.00 -19.97 3.75
N PHE A 277 -6.50 -18.86 3.22
CA PHE A 277 -7.45 -17.99 3.90
C PHE A 277 -8.71 -18.76 4.32
N PHE A 278 -9.29 -19.54 3.41
CA PHE A 278 -10.47 -20.35 3.72
C PHE A 278 -10.23 -21.40 4.80
N ASN A 279 -9.09 -22.09 4.72
CA ASN A 279 -8.72 -23.11 5.71
C ASN A 279 -8.50 -22.48 7.08
N TYR A 280 -7.85 -21.32 7.15
CA TYR A 280 -7.68 -20.56 8.38
C TYR A 280 -9.02 -20.13 8.97
N LEU A 281 -9.87 -19.49 8.15
CA LEU A 281 -11.21 -19.07 8.56
C LEU A 281 -12.02 -20.24 9.11
N ASN A 282 -12.00 -21.39 8.44
CA ASN A 282 -12.79 -22.55 8.86
C ASN A 282 -12.29 -23.20 10.14
N LYS A 283 -10.96 -23.28 10.33
CA LYS A 283 -10.36 -23.99 11.47
C LYS A 283 -10.26 -23.12 12.72
N GLU A 284 -9.87 -21.87 12.56
CA GLU A 284 -9.48 -21.01 13.67
C GLU A 284 -10.56 -19.97 14.00
N VAL A 285 -11.25 -19.43 12.98
CA VAL A 285 -12.12 -18.25 13.17
C VAL A 285 -13.60 -18.63 13.33
N LEU A 286 -14.17 -19.40 12.41
CA LEU A 286 -15.59 -19.76 12.42
C LEU A 286 -16.05 -20.50 13.70
N PRO A 287 -15.25 -21.39 14.32
CA PRO A 287 -15.64 -22.02 15.58
C PRO A 287 -15.82 -21.03 16.74
N LEU A 288 -15.10 -19.90 16.69
CA LEU A 288 -15.11 -18.84 17.71
C LEU A 288 -15.95 -17.62 17.28
N PHE A 289 -16.70 -17.73 16.18
CA PHE A 289 -17.41 -16.59 15.58
C PHE A 289 -18.32 -15.84 16.56
N ASP A 290 -18.94 -16.55 17.49
CA ASP A 290 -19.87 -15.97 18.45
C ASP A 290 -19.18 -15.10 19.51
N GLU A 291 -17.90 -15.36 19.77
CA GLU A 291 -17.06 -14.66 20.75
C GLU A 291 -16.34 -13.45 20.15
N LEU A 292 -16.43 -13.26 18.83
CA LEU A 292 -15.84 -12.10 18.15
C LEU A 292 -16.48 -10.77 18.59
N PRO A 293 -15.74 -9.66 18.51
CA PRO A 293 -16.32 -8.32 18.64
C PRO A 293 -17.45 -8.10 17.63
N GLU A 294 -18.62 -7.61 18.08
CA GLU A 294 -19.80 -7.40 17.21
C GLU A 294 -19.51 -6.50 16.00
N GLU A 295 -18.68 -5.47 16.19
CA GLU A 295 -18.28 -4.56 15.12
C GLU A 295 -17.46 -5.22 14.00
N ARG A 296 -16.88 -6.41 14.24
CA ARG A 296 -16.07 -7.15 13.25
C ARG A 296 -16.77 -8.35 12.64
N LYS A 297 -17.80 -8.89 13.29
CA LYS A 297 -18.57 -10.03 12.78
C LYS A 297 -19.12 -9.77 11.38
N LEU A 298 -19.69 -8.59 11.14
CA LEU A 298 -20.24 -8.24 9.82
C LEU A 298 -19.15 -8.21 8.75
N ASP A 299 -18.02 -7.57 9.03
CA ASP A 299 -16.96 -7.40 8.04
C ASP A 299 -16.27 -8.73 7.72
N LEU A 300 -16.14 -9.61 8.71
CA LEU A 300 -15.70 -10.99 8.50
C LEU A 300 -16.69 -11.77 7.62
N LEU A 301 -17.99 -11.65 7.87
CA LEU A 301 -19.01 -12.32 7.05
C LEU A 301 -19.04 -11.79 5.61
N LYS A 302 -18.86 -10.47 5.42
CA LYS A 302 -18.70 -9.88 4.08
C LYS A 302 -17.46 -10.44 3.38
N ALA A 303 -16.32 -10.45 4.07
CA ALA A 303 -15.09 -10.99 3.50
C ALA A 303 -15.28 -12.45 3.08
N LEU A 304 -15.85 -13.30 3.95
CA LEU A 304 -16.18 -14.70 3.68
C LEU A 304 -17.12 -14.86 2.47
N ALA A 305 -18.16 -14.04 2.38
CA ALA A 305 -19.08 -14.03 1.25
C ALA A 305 -18.36 -13.69 -0.06
N GLU A 306 -17.54 -12.64 -0.07
CA GLU A 306 -16.78 -12.19 -1.24
C GLU A 306 -15.75 -13.22 -1.73
N ILE A 307 -15.11 -13.96 -0.82
CA ILE A 307 -14.12 -14.97 -1.22
C ILE A 307 -14.77 -16.31 -1.63
N SER A 308 -16.02 -16.58 -1.23
CA SER A 308 -16.74 -17.83 -1.48
C SER A 308 -16.86 -18.28 -2.95
N PRO A 309 -16.97 -17.39 -3.96
CA PRO A 309 -16.98 -17.79 -5.36
C PRO A 309 -15.64 -18.39 -5.81
N TYR A 310 -14.54 -18.08 -5.14
CA TYR A 310 -13.18 -18.48 -5.53
C TYR A 310 -12.65 -19.70 -4.76
N THR A 311 -13.49 -20.39 -4.00
CA THR A 311 -13.12 -21.63 -3.30
C THR A 311 -12.98 -22.84 -4.22
N MET A 312 -12.16 -23.79 -3.78
CA MET A 312 -12.11 -25.13 -4.37
C MET A 312 -13.19 -26.05 -3.78
N PRO A 313 -13.61 -27.12 -4.49
CA PRO A 313 -14.59 -28.08 -3.99
C PRO A 313 -14.23 -28.75 -2.67
N GLN A 314 -12.94 -29.02 -2.44
CA GLN A 314 -12.45 -29.61 -1.19
C GLN A 314 -12.62 -28.65 -0.02
N ASP A 315 -12.16 -27.41 -0.15
CA ASP A 315 -12.31 -26.37 0.89
C ASP A 315 -13.80 -26.13 1.17
N SER A 316 -14.63 -26.05 0.12
CA SER A 316 -16.09 -25.89 0.24
C SER A 316 -16.72 -26.98 1.08
N ARG A 317 -16.32 -28.25 0.87
CA ARG A 317 -16.82 -29.39 1.65
C ARG A 317 -16.50 -29.25 3.14
N GLN A 318 -15.33 -28.73 3.49
CA GLN A 318 -14.89 -28.59 4.86
C GLN A 318 -15.55 -27.42 5.59
N THR A 319 -15.85 -26.34 4.87
CA THR A 319 -16.43 -25.11 5.45
C THR A 319 -17.94 -25.14 5.56
N LEU A 320 -18.63 -25.87 4.67
CA LEU A 320 -20.09 -25.95 4.64
C LEU A 320 -20.77 -26.24 6.00
N PRO A 321 -20.28 -27.18 6.84
CA PRO A 321 -20.89 -27.43 8.15
C PRO A 321 -20.97 -26.18 9.04
N SER A 322 -19.87 -25.42 9.12
CA SER A 322 -19.79 -24.17 9.89
C SER A 322 -20.75 -23.11 9.36
N ILE A 323 -20.85 -22.98 8.03
CA ILE A 323 -21.79 -22.04 7.39
C ILE A 323 -23.24 -22.43 7.65
N VAL A 324 -23.59 -23.72 7.54
CA VAL A 324 -24.95 -24.20 7.80
C VAL A 324 -25.31 -24.03 9.27
N GLN A 325 -24.37 -24.23 10.20
CA GLN A 325 -24.59 -23.99 11.62
C GLN A 325 -24.90 -22.51 11.89
N LEU A 326 -24.09 -21.59 11.34
CA LEU A 326 -24.34 -20.15 11.46
C LEU A 326 -25.67 -19.74 10.81
N LEU A 327 -25.98 -20.28 9.62
CA LEU A 327 -27.27 -20.08 8.97
C LEU A 327 -28.43 -20.54 9.86
N LYS A 328 -28.34 -21.71 10.49
CA LYS A 328 -29.38 -22.19 11.42
C LYS A 328 -29.46 -21.34 12.70
N LYS A 329 -28.39 -20.65 13.09
CA LYS A 329 -28.42 -19.69 14.19
C LYS A 329 -29.16 -18.42 13.81
N TYR A 330 -28.84 -17.83 12.65
CA TYR A 330 -29.35 -16.52 12.24
C TYR A 330 -30.66 -16.57 11.41
N MET A 331 -31.04 -17.74 10.88
CA MET A 331 -32.36 -17.96 10.24
C MET A 331 -33.31 -18.66 11.21
N PRO A 332 -34.22 -17.95 11.88
CA PRO A 332 -35.07 -18.55 12.91
C PRO A 332 -36.09 -19.56 12.32
N ARG A 333 -36.44 -20.60 13.08
CA ARG A 333 -37.49 -21.57 12.67
C ARG A 333 -38.90 -21.00 12.72
N ARG A 334 -39.13 -20.01 13.59
CA ARG A 334 -40.43 -19.38 13.84
C ARG A 334 -40.17 -17.90 14.08
N LYS A 335 -41.19 -17.07 13.90
CA LYS A 335 -41.16 -15.65 14.28
C LYS A 335 -41.03 -15.54 15.80
N THR A 336 -39.79 -15.56 16.30
CA THR A 336 -39.46 -15.05 17.62
C THR A 336 -39.54 -13.53 17.52
N GLY A 337 -40.01 -12.82 18.54
CA GLY A 337 -40.15 -11.35 18.48
C GLY A 337 -38.83 -10.57 18.30
N GLU A 338 -37.72 -11.27 18.14
CA GLU A 338 -36.38 -10.74 17.86
C GLU A 338 -36.24 -10.40 16.37
N GLU A 339 -35.66 -9.24 16.06
CA GLU A 339 -35.39 -8.84 14.68
C GLU A 339 -34.26 -9.68 14.09
N MET A 340 -34.53 -10.29 12.93
CA MET A 340 -33.54 -11.06 12.18
C MET A 340 -32.47 -10.13 11.61
N ASN A 341 -31.19 -10.48 11.79
CA ASN A 341 -30.09 -9.73 11.18
C ASN A 341 -29.99 -10.06 9.68
N PHE A 342 -30.69 -9.28 8.85
CA PHE A 342 -30.75 -9.47 7.40
C PHE A 342 -29.37 -9.46 6.74
N THR A 343 -28.47 -8.58 7.20
CA THR A 343 -27.10 -8.49 6.66
C THR A 343 -26.26 -9.73 6.93
N TYR A 344 -26.39 -10.35 8.10
CA TYR A 344 -25.67 -11.60 8.39
C TYR A 344 -26.21 -12.73 7.53
N VAL A 345 -27.54 -12.83 7.43
CA VAL A 345 -28.22 -13.84 6.62
C VAL A 345 -27.87 -13.68 5.13
N GLU A 346 -27.78 -12.46 4.62
CA GLU A 346 -27.35 -12.18 3.24
C GLU A 346 -25.95 -12.74 2.97
N CYS A 347 -24.96 -12.35 3.77
CA CYS A 347 -23.58 -12.82 3.61
C CYS A 347 -23.49 -14.35 3.71
N LEU A 348 -24.16 -14.95 4.70
CA LEU A 348 -24.14 -16.39 4.93
C LEU A 348 -24.86 -17.17 3.83
N LEU A 349 -26.00 -16.69 3.32
CA LEU A 349 -26.71 -17.31 2.20
C LEU A 349 -25.92 -17.21 0.90
N TYR A 350 -25.27 -16.07 0.66
CA TYR A 350 -24.39 -15.89 -0.50
C TYR A 350 -23.20 -16.85 -0.44
N ALA A 351 -22.51 -16.92 0.70
CA ALA A 351 -21.43 -17.88 0.92
C ALA A 351 -21.93 -19.32 0.73
N PHE A 352 -23.03 -19.70 1.39
CA PHE A 352 -23.63 -21.02 1.27
C PHE A 352 -23.95 -21.37 -0.18
N HIS A 353 -24.54 -20.47 -0.95
CA HIS A 353 -24.88 -20.70 -2.35
C HIS A 353 -23.66 -21.13 -3.18
N HIS A 354 -22.55 -20.39 -3.07
CA HIS A 354 -21.32 -20.68 -3.82
C HIS A 354 -20.61 -21.95 -3.34
N LEU A 355 -20.57 -22.20 -2.04
CA LEU A 355 -19.93 -23.40 -1.49
C LEU A 355 -20.76 -24.65 -1.81
N ALA A 356 -22.09 -24.57 -1.68
CA ALA A 356 -23.00 -25.68 -1.89
C ALA A 356 -22.97 -26.18 -3.33
N HIS A 357 -22.91 -25.26 -4.29
CA HIS A 357 -22.81 -25.58 -5.71
C HIS A 357 -21.56 -26.42 -6.03
N LYS A 358 -20.44 -26.18 -5.33
CA LYS A 358 -19.17 -26.90 -5.53
C LYS A 358 -19.07 -28.22 -4.78
N ALA A 359 -19.87 -28.40 -3.72
CA ALA A 359 -19.85 -29.60 -2.88
C ALA A 359 -21.27 -30.14 -2.66
N PRO A 360 -21.98 -30.59 -3.72
CA PRO A 360 -23.38 -30.96 -3.63
C PRO A 360 -23.60 -32.11 -2.62
N ASN A 361 -22.77 -33.16 -2.65
CA ASN A 361 -22.94 -34.30 -1.73
C ASN A 361 -22.88 -33.92 -0.25
N ALA A 362 -21.97 -33.01 0.11
CA ALA A 362 -21.89 -32.52 1.50
C ALA A 362 -23.06 -31.60 1.85
N THR A 363 -23.58 -30.86 0.86
CA THR A 363 -24.76 -30.02 1.08
C THR A 363 -26.01 -30.90 1.25
N ASN A 364 -26.13 -32.02 0.55
CA ASN A 364 -27.23 -32.98 0.70
C ASN A 364 -27.27 -33.56 2.12
N SER A 365 -26.14 -33.95 2.70
CA SER A 365 -26.13 -34.46 4.07
C SER A 365 -26.47 -33.38 5.12
N LEU A 366 -26.16 -32.12 4.86
CA LEU A 366 -26.42 -31.00 5.79
C LEU A 366 -27.85 -30.43 5.70
N CYS A 367 -28.44 -30.43 4.50
CA CYS A 367 -29.70 -29.75 4.18
C CYS A 367 -30.78 -30.68 3.62
N GLY A 368 -30.49 -31.95 3.37
CA GLY A 368 -31.43 -32.98 2.94
C GLY A 368 -32.07 -32.80 1.55
N TYR A 369 -31.60 -31.87 0.71
CA TYR A 369 -32.15 -31.72 -0.64
C TYR A 369 -31.71 -32.87 -1.55
N LYS A 370 -32.57 -33.33 -2.44
CA LYS A 370 -32.27 -34.47 -3.32
C LYS A 370 -31.24 -34.09 -4.39
N ILE A 371 -30.20 -34.92 -4.52
CA ILE A 371 -29.26 -34.88 -5.64
C ILE A 371 -29.71 -35.91 -6.67
N VAL A 372 -29.81 -35.49 -7.94
CA VAL A 372 -30.09 -36.38 -9.07
C VAL A 372 -28.95 -36.25 -10.07
N THR A 373 -27.81 -36.86 -9.77
CA THR A 373 -26.64 -36.90 -10.67
C THR A 373 -26.56 -38.21 -11.47
N GLY A 374 -27.37 -39.21 -11.10
CA GLY A 374 -27.37 -40.53 -11.73
C GLY A 374 -26.24 -41.45 -11.24
N GLN A 375 -25.47 -41.03 -10.24
CA GLN A 375 -24.38 -41.81 -9.67
C GLN A 375 -24.89 -42.83 -8.63
N PRO A 376 -24.26 -44.01 -8.50
CA PRO A 376 -24.67 -45.01 -7.50
C PRO A 376 -24.66 -44.48 -6.06
N SER A 377 -23.78 -43.52 -5.76
CA SER A 377 -23.71 -42.81 -4.48
C SER A 377 -24.94 -41.95 -4.17
N ASP A 378 -25.71 -41.51 -5.17
CA ASP A 378 -26.97 -40.78 -4.97
C ASP A 378 -28.06 -41.67 -4.35
N ARG A 379 -27.84 -42.99 -4.32
CA ARG A 379 -28.76 -44.00 -3.81
C ARG A 379 -28.35 -44.58 -2.46
N LEU A 380 -27.31 -44.05 -1.83
CA LEU A 380 -26.93 -44.45 -0.47
C LEU A 380 -28.02 -43.95 0.49
N GLY A 381 -28.75 -44.90 1.08
CA GLY A 381 -30.04 -44.71 1.75
C GLY A 381 -29.99 -44.02 3.12
N GLU A 382 -29.40 -42.83 3.20
CA GLU A 382 -29.51 -41.97 4.38
C GLU A 382 -30.74 -41.05 4.22
N ASP A 383 -31.68 -41.14 5.18
CA ASP A 383 -32.87 -40.30 5.20
C ASP A 383 -32.57 -38.95 5.86
N PHE A 384 -32.42 -37.92 5.04
CA PHE A 384 -32.21 -36.54 5.49
C PHE A 384 -33.49 -35.69 5.49
N SER A 385 -34.67 -36.31 5.47
CA SER A 385 -35.96 -35.59 5.37
C SER A 385 -36.17 -34.57 6.50
N GLU A 386 -35.68 -34.86 7.71
CA GLU A 386 -35.75 -33.94 8.84
C GLU A 386 -34.87 -32.69 8.63
N HIS A 387 -33.67 -32.84 8.05
CA HIS A 387 -32.81 -31.71 7.69
C HIS A 387 -33.42 -30.86 6.58
N TYR A 388 -34.03 -31.52 5.59
CA TYR A 388 -34.75 -30.83 4.51
C TYR A 388 -35.93 -30.03 5.03
N LYS A 389 -36.74 -30.62 5.91
CA LYS A 389 -37.87 -29.96 6.55
C LYS A 389 -37.42 -28.77 7.39
N ASP A 390 -36.44 -28.96 8.28
CA ASP A 390 -35.86 -27.90 9.11
C ASP A 390 -35.36 -26.71 8.27
N PHE A 391 -34.56 -26.99 7.24
CA PHE A 391 -33.97 -25.93 6.42
C PHE A 391 -35.04 -25.18 5.60
N THR A 392 -36.03 -25.91 5.06
CA THR A 392 -37.14 -25.32 4.30
C THR A 392 -38.04 -24.44 5.18
N GLU A 393 -38.35 -24.87 6.40
CA GLU A 393 -39.13 -24.06 7.35
C GLU A 393 -38.44 -22.73 7.71
N ARG A 394 -37.11 -22.78 7.90
CA ARG A 394 -36.29 -21.58 8.16
C ARG A 394 -36.27 -20.65 6.95
N LEU A 395 -36.04 -21.17 5.75
CA LEU A 395 -36.08 -20.36 4.52
C LEU A 395 -37.44 -19.71 4.29
N THR A 396 -38.53 -20.44 4.54
CA THR A 396 -39.90 -19.89 4.48
C THR A 396 -40.08 -18.73 5.46
N THR A 397 -39.58 -18.90 6.69
CA THR A 397 -39.62 -17.83 7.71
C THR A 397 -38.81 -16.60 7.27
N VAL A 398 -37.60 -16.80 6.73
CA VAL A 398 -36.74 -15.73 6.20
C VAL A 398 -37.45 -14.99 5.06
N GLU A 399 -38.09 -15.71 4.13
CA GLU A 399 -38.84 -15.10 3.02
C GLU A 399 -39.99 -14.22 3.53
N GLU A 400 -40.78 -14.72 4.48
CA GLU A 400 -41.88 -13.97 5.08
C GLU A 400 -41.41 -12.70 5.80
N LEU A 401 -40.34 -12.81 6.60
CA LEU A 401 -39.74 -11.68 7.31
C LEU A 401 -39.18 -10.65 6.31
N THR A 402 -38.50 -11.11 5.26
CA THR A 402 -37.97 -10.25 4.20
C THR A 402 -39.09 -9.50 3.50
N ARG A 403 -40.17 -10.19 3.11
CA ARG A 403 -41.35 -9.58 2.46
C ARG A 403 -42.02 -8.54 3.36
N ALA A 404 -42.15 -8.83 4.66
CA ALA A 404 -42.71 -7.89 5.62
C ALA A 404 -41.82 -6.63 5.79
N THR A 405 -40.51 -6.81 5.93
CA THR A 405 -39.55 -5.72 6.05
C THR A 405 -39.47 -4.88 4.76
N MET A 406 -39.42 -5.50 3.58
CA MET A 406 -39.47 -4.78 2.30
C MET A 406 -40.74 -3.94 2.16
N LYS A 407 -41.89 -4.48 2.58
CA LYS A 407 -43.15 -3.72 2.60
C LYS A 407 -43.08 -2.52 3.54
N LYS A 408 -42.56 -2.70 4.77
CA LYS A 408 -42.34 -1.60 5.73
C LYS A 408 -41.40 -0.54 5.15
N LEU A 409 -40.28 -0.94 4.55
CA LEU A 409 -39.30 -0.04 3.95
C LEU A 409 -39.91 0.76 2.80
N THR A 410 -40.63 0.09 1.89
CA THR A 410 -41.31 0.73 0.76
C THR A 410 -42.37 1.73 1.23
N GLN A 411 -43.15 1.37 2.25
CA GLN A 411 -44.14 2.26 2.85
C GLN A 411 -43.50 3.46 3.56
N GLY A 412 -42.40 3.23 4.30
CA GLY A 412 -41.62 4.26 4.96
C GLY A 412 -41.03 5.26 3.96
N MET A 413 -40.40 4.77 2.88
CA MET A 413 -39.89 5.61 1.80
C MET A 413 -41.00 6.40 1.10
N ALA A 414 -42.15 5.78 0.83
CA ALA A 414 -43.30 6.49 0.27
C ALA A 414 -43.86 7.56 1.22
N GLY A 415 -43.85 7.30 2.53
CA GLY A 415 -44.21 8.27 3.56
C GLY A 415 -43.23 9.43 3.64
N HIS A 416 -41.92 9.14 3.65
CA HIS A 416 -40.86 10.14 3.62
C HIS A 416 -40.95 11.02 2.36
N ASN A 417 -41.13 10.43 1.19
CA ASN A 417 -41.27 11.16 -0.07
C ASN A 417 -42.52 12.06 -0.10
N LYS A 418 -43.63 11.62 0.51
CA LYS A 418 -44.83 12.44 0.69
C LYS A 418 -44.62 13.59 1.69
N ALA A 419 -43.89 13.35 2.77
CA ALA A 419 -43.55 14.38 3.74
C ALA A 419 -42.62 15.44 3.10
N MET A 420 -41.60 15.00 2.36
CA MET A 420 -40.67 15.86 1.63
C MET A 420 -41.35 16.72 0.55
N SER A 421 -42.38 16.19 -0.12
CA SER A 421 -43.15 16.95 -1.13
C SER A 421 -44.21 17.87 -0.52
N ALA A 422 -44.70 17.58 0.68
CA ALA A 422 -45.64 18.41 1.42
C ALA A 422 -44.98 19.58 2.17
N ALA A 423 -43.68 19.48 2.49
CA ALA A 423 -42.90 20.53 3.13
C ALA A 423 -42.75 21.76 2.22
N LYS A 424 -43.17 22.93 2.72
CA LYS A 424 -43.20 24.20 2.00
C LYS A 424 -41.98 25.06 2.25
N THR A 425 -41.23 24.79 3.32
CA THR A 425 -40.02 25.53 3.68
C THR A 425 -38.79 24.63 3.75
N ASP A 426 -37.61 25.21 3.59
CA ASP A 426 -36.35 24.46 3.68
C ASP A 426 -36.06 24.00 5.13
N GLU A 427 -36.59 24.68 6.15
CA GLU A 427 -36.54 24.23 7.55
C GLU A 427 -37.38 22.96 7.80
N GLU A 428 -38.57 22.88 7.20
CA GLU A 428 -39.43 21.69 7.27
C GLU A 428 -38.77 20.49 6.57
N LYS A 429 -38.19 20.70 5.39
CA LYS A 429 -37.43 19.66 4.68
C LYS A 429 -36.21 19.20 5.49
N ASN A 430 -35.46 20.13 6.07
CA ASN A 430 -34.29 19.80 6.89
C ASN A 430 -34.65 19.02 8.16
N THR A 431 -35.83 19.26 8.73
CA THR A 431 -36.34 18.50 9.89
C THR A 431 -36.75 17.09 9.50
N ILE A 432 -37.39 16.91 8.34
CA ILE A 432 -37.76 15.60 7.81
C ILE A 432 -36.51 14.75 7.52
N VAL A 433 -35.45 15.34 6.95
CA VAL A 433 -34.17 14.65 6.69
C VAL A 433 -33.48 14.22 7.99
N ARG A 434 -33.47 15.09 9.01
CA ARG A 434 -32.86 14.79 10.33
C ARG A 434 -33.59 13.68 11.10
N LEU A 435 -34.90 13.51 10.91
CA LEU A 435 -35.69 12.47 11.58
C LEU A 435 -35.59 11.09 10.89
N SER A 436 -35.03 11.04 9.68
CA SER A 436 -34.85 9.82 8.87
C SER A 436 -33.40 9.34 8.78
N SER A 437 -32.47 10.07 9.42
CA SER A 437 -31.07 9.66 9.64
C SER A 437 -30.99 8.87 10.93
#